data_AF-A0A4Z0WD26-F1
#
_entry.id   AF-A0A4Z0WD26-F1
#
_cell.length_a   1.000
_cell.length_b   1.000
_cell.length_c   1.000
_cell.angle_alpha   90.00
_cell.angle_beta   90.00
_cell.angle_gamma   90.00
#
_symmetry.space_group_name_H-M   'P 1'
#
loop_
_entity.id
_entity.type
_entity.pdbx_description
1 polymer ?
#
loop_
_entity_poly.entity_id
_entity_poly.type
_entity_poly.pdbx_seq_one_letter_code
_entity_poly.pdbx_strand_id
1 'polypeptide(L)'
;MSGDTDKIEVENPNSPGRVQRVDRAKYMAMKEALLSVLPSTSPGLTVAEAKAQLLPLLPQSLFPDGAKAGWWLKGTQLDLEAKGIIQRENTKPLRLRLSK
;
A
#
# COMPACT_ATOMS: atom_id res chain seq x y z
N MET A 1 -4.78 6.19 -26.87
CA MET A 1 -4.03 7.35 -26.33
C MET A 1 -4.36 7.48 -24.86
N SER A 2 -3.48 7.05 -23.95
CA SER A 2 -3.54 7.36 -22.51
C SER A 2 -2.15 7.17 -21.90
N GLY A 3 -1.24 8.13 -22.08
CA GLY A 3 0.16 7.99 -21.63
C GLY A 3 0.43 8.53 -20.22
N ASP A 4 -0.27 9.60 -19.84
CA ASP A 4 0.10 10.39 -18.65
C ASP A 4 -1.00 10.53 -17.59
N THR A 5 -2.27 10.55 -18.00
CA THR A 5 -3.43 10.69 -17.08
C THR A 5 -3.66 9.45 -16.22
N ASP A 6 -3.11 8.30 -16.63
CA ASP A 6 -3.25 7.01 -15.93
C ASP A 6 -2.15 6.77 -14.87
N LYS A 7 -1.34 7.79 -14.57
CA LYS A 7 -0.34 7.74 -13.51
C LYS A 7 -0.77 8.55 -12.29
N ILE A 8 -0.33 8.11 -11.11
CA ILE A 8 -0.48 8.82 -9.85
C ILE A 8 0.88 9.05 -9.20
N GLU A 9 1.04 10.18 -8.53
CA GLU A 9 2.21 10.50 -7.74
C GLU A 9 2.14 9.83 -6.37
N VAL A 10 3.22 9.14 -6.02
CA VAL A 10 3.42 8.50 -4.73
C VAL A 10 4.67 9.04 -4.07
N GLU A 11 4.60 9.19 -2.75
CA GLU A 11 5.65 9.71 -1.90
C GLU A 11 6.34 8.58 -1.14
N ASN A 12 7.48 8.89 -0.52
CA ASN A 12 8.20 7.97 0.34
C ASN A 12 8.75 8.73 1.54
N PRO A 13 8.45 8.32 2.79
CA PRO A 13 8.91 9.03 3.97
C PRO A 13 10.44 9.02 4.11
N ASN A 14 11.14 8.07 3.46
CA ASN A 14 12.59 8.01 3.44
C ASN A 14 13.23 8.94 2.40
N SER A 15 12.44 9.62 1.57
CA SER A 15 12.92 10.60 0.58
C SER A 15 11.92 11.76 0.45
N PRO A 16 11.79 12.62 1.47
CA PRO A 16 10.83 13.72 1.47
C PRO A 16 11.03 14.67 0.28
N GLY A 17 9.93 15.18 -0.27
CA GLY A 17 9.95 16.10 -1.42
C GLY A 17 10.20 15.43 -2.78
N ARG A 18 10.41 14.10 -2.82
CA ARG A 18 10.52 13.35 -4.08
C ARG A 18 9.27 12.50 -4.31
N VAL A 19 8.66 12.69 -5.47
CA VAL A 19 7.52 11.88 -5.94
C VAL A 19 7.96 10.86 -6.99
N GLN A 20 7.24 9.74 -7.07
CA GLN A 20 7.34 8.77 -8.16
C GLN A 20 5.99 8.63 -8.85
N ARG A 21 5.98 8.45 -10.16
CA ARG A 21 4.75 8.25 -10.93
C ARG A 21 4.54 6.76 -11.20
N VAL A 22 3.43 6.22 -10.71
CA VAL A 22 3.07 4.80 -10.84
C VAL A 22 1.69 4.64 -11.50
N ASP A 23 1.38 3.44 -11.98
CA ASP A 23 0.07 3.12 -12.54
C ASP A 23 -1.05 3.37 -11.52
N ARG A 24 -2.03 4.20 -11.90
CA ARG A 24 -3.12 4.64 -11.03
C ARG A 24 -4.05 3.51 -10.63
N ALA A 25 -4.45 2.67 -11.58
CA ALA A 25 -5.40 1.59 -11.32
C ALA A 25 -4.81 0.57 -10.34
N LYS A 26 -3.55 0.16 -10.56
CA LYS A 26 -2.85 -0.77 -9.66
C LYS A 26 -2.63 -0.18 -8.27
N TYR A 27 -2.23 1.09 -8.20
CA TYR A 27 -2.07 1.77 -6.91
C TYR A 27 -3.40 1.83 -6.14
N MET A 28 -4.49 2.25 -6.79
CA MET A 28 -5.79 2.39 -6.12
C MET A 28 -6.31 1.04 -5.62
N ALA A 29 -6.23 -0.01 -6.43
CA ALA A 29 -6.64 -1.35 -6.03
C ALA A 29 -5.80 -1.87 -4.84
N MET A 30 -4.49 -1.64 -4.83
CA MET A 30 -3.62 -2.02 -3.70
C MET A 30 -3.92 -1.18 -2.45
N LYS A 31 -4.15 0.12 -2.60
CA LYS A 31 -4.50 1.03 -1.50
C LYS A 31 -5.80 0.61 -0.84
N GLU A 32 -6.85 0.36 -1.62
CA GLU A 32 -8.15 -0.06 -1.11
C GLU A 32 -8.05 -1.39 -0.37
N ALA A 33 -7.42 -2.40 -0.97
CA ALA A 33 -7.23 -3.71 -0.35
C ALA A 33 -6.37 -3.66 0.92
N LEU A 34 -5.33 -2.81 0.96
CA LEU A 34 -4.51 -2.63 2.16
C LEU A 34 -5.29 -1.93 3.27
N LEU A 35 -5.98 -0.83 2.98
CA LEU A 35 -6.74 -0.09 3.98
C LEU A 35 -7.90 -0.91 4.56
N SER A 36 -8.51 -1.81 3.77
CA SER A 36 -9.60 -2.67 4.25
C SER A 36 -9.16 -3.74 5.25
N VAL A 37 -7.88 -4.14 5.24
CA VAL A 37 -7.37 -5.20 6.14
C VAL A 37 -6.67 -4.64 7.37
N LEU A 38 -6.22 -3.38 7.35
CA LEU A 38 -5.51 -2.80 8.48
C LEU A 38 -6.48 -2.44 9.61
N PRO A 39 -6.20 -2.84 10.87
CA PRO A 39 -7.03 -2.47 12.01
C PRO A 39 -6.85 -0.99 12.35
N SER A 40 -7.87 -0.39 12.98
CA SER A 40 -7.81 0.98 13.48
C SER A 40 -7.20 1.11 14.88
N THR A 41 -7.02 -0.01 15.58
CA THR A 41 -6.47 -0.10 16.94
C THR A 41 -5.23 -0.98 16.97
N SER A 42 -4.40 -0.79 17.99
CA SER A 42 -3.29 -1.71 18.28
C SER A 42 -3.81 -3.03 18.88
N PRO A 43 -3.15 -4.17 18.63
CA PRO A 43 -1.99 -4.32 17.76
C PRO A 43 -2.34 -4.23 16.26
N GLY A 44 -1.45 -3.63 15.48
CA GLY A 44 -1.53 -3.62 14.03
C GLY A 44 -1.24 -4.98 13.39
N LEU A 45 -1.35 -5.08 12.06
CA LEU A 45 -0.94 -6.27 11.31
C LEU A 45 0.51 -6.18 10.85
N THR A 46 1.22 -7.29 10.87
CA THR A 46 2.52 -7.37 10.20
C THR A 46 2.36 -7.23 8.69
N VAL A 47 3.42 -6.80 8.00
CA VAL A 47 3.39 -6.69 6.52
C VAL A 47 3.05 -8.03 5.86
N ALA A 48 3.49 -9.14 6.45
CA ALA A 48 3.19 -10.49 5.95
C ALA A 48 1.71 -10.86 6.14
N GLU A 49 1.14 -10.60 7.32
CA GLU A 49 -0.29 -10.82 7.58
C GLU A 49 -1.16 -9.95 6.69
N ALA A 50 -0.85 -8.65 6.57
CA ALA A 50 -1.56 -7.73 5.69
C ALA A 50 -1.51 -8.21 4.24
N LYS A 51 -0.34 -8.63 3.74
CA LYS A 51 -0.19 -9.20 2.39
C LYS A 51 -1.08 -10.42 2.18
N ALA A 52 -1.09 -11.36 3.13
CA ALA A 52 -1.90 -12.58 3.02
C ALA A 52 -3.41 -12.26 2.97
N GLN A 53 -3.86 -11.29 3.75
CA GLN A 53 -5.27 -10.87 3.80
C GLN A 53 -5.69 -10.04 2.58
N LEU A 54 -4.82 -9.18 2.05
CA LEU A 54 -5.17 -8.33 0.90
C LEU A 54 -5.07 -9.04 -0.45
N LEU A 55 -4.23 -10.08 -0.58
CA LEU A 55 -4.01 -10.78 -1.84
C LEU A 55 -5.31 -11.31 -2.49
N PRO A 56 -6.23 -11.97 -1.74
CA PRO A 56 -7.52 -12.40 -2.29
C PRO A 56 -8.44 -11.27 -2.73
N LEU A 57 -8.21 -10.04 -2.26
CA LEU A 57 -9.03 -8.87 -2.57
C LEU A 57 -8.58 -8.15 -3.87
N LEU A 58 -7.40 -8.49 -4.39
CA LEU A 58 -6.85 -7.82 -5.56
C LEU A 58 -7.54 -8.30 -6.86
N PRO A 59 -7.94 -7.38 -7.75
CA PRO A 59 -8.50 -7.75 -9.05
C PRO A 59 -7.49 -8.52 -9.91
N GLN A 60 -7.89 -9.69 -10.40
CA GLN A 60 -7.04 -10.53 -11.27
C GLN A 60 -6.65 -9.84 -12.59
N SER A 61 -7.48 -8.92 -13.09
CA SER A 61 -7.17 -8.11 -14.27
C SER A 61 -5.96 -7.17 -14.06
N LEU A 62 -5.68 -6.77 -12.81
CA LEU A 62 -4.58 -5.87 -12.46
C LEU A 62 -3.39 -6.62 -11.85
N PHE A 63 -3.68 -7.68 -11.08
CA PHE A 63 -2.74 -8.50 -10.33
C PHE A 63 -2.98 -10.00 -10.59
N PRO A 64 -2.72 -10.49 -11.81
CA PRO A 64 -2.87 -11.90 -12.13
C PRO A 64 -1.96 -12.73 -11.21
N ASP A 65 -2.55 -13.69 -10.48
CA ASP A 65 -1.87 -14.53 -9.48
C ASP A 65 -1.07 -13.74 -8.43
N GLY A 66 -1.47 -12.48 -8.15
CA GLY A 66 -0.75 -11.61 -7.22
C GLY A 66 0.62 -11.15 -7.73
N ALA A 67 0.84 -11.16 -9.05
CA ALA A 67 2.11 -10.76 -9.66
C ALA A 67 2.55 -9.37 -9.18
N LYS A 68 3.79 -9.30 -8.64
CA LYS A 68 4.40 -8.08 -8.07
C LYS A 68 3.61 -7.44 -6.93
N ALA A 69 2.63 -8.12 -6.33
CA ALA A 69 1.84 -7.58 -5.22
C ALA A 69 2.72 -7.15 -4.04
N GLY A 70 3.83 -7.85 -3.77
CA GLY A 70 4.79 -7.43 -2.73
C GLY A 70 5.46 -6.08 -3.00
N TRP A 71 5.80 -5.79 -4.25
CA TRP A 71 6.39 -4.50 -4.63
C TRP A 71 5.36 -3.37 -4.55
N TRP A 72 4.16 -3.62 -5.05
CA TRP A 72 3.04 -2.68 -4.98
C TRP A 72 2.60 -2.41 -3.54
N LEU A 73 2.54 -3.44 -2.70
CA LEU A 73 2.31 -3.30 -1.27
C LEU A 73 3.37 -2.40 -0.63
N LYS A 74 4.65 -2.64 -0.90
CA LYS A 74 5.72 -1.82 -0.31
C LYS A 74 5.63 -0.35 -0.73
N GLY A 75 5.40 -0.07 -2.02
CA GLY A 75 5.23 1.29 -2.52
C GLY A 75 4.02 1.98 -1.91
N THR A 76 2.88 1.29 -1.87
CA THR A 76 1.63 1.81 -1.30
C THR A 76 1.76 2.04 0.21
N GLN A 77 2.37 1.11 0.94
CA GLN A 77 2.69 1.26 2.36
C GLN A 77 3.48 2.55 2.61
N LEU A 78 4.60 2.74 1.90
CA LEU A 78 5.45 3.92 2.08
C LEU A 78 4.70 5.21 1.78
N ASP A 79 3.92 5.24 0.72
CA ASP A 79 3.11 6.41 0.37
C ASP A 79 2.05 6.74 1.43
N LEU A 80 1.34 5.73 1.93
CA LEU A 80 0.33 5.91 2.98
C LEU A 80 0.97 6.31 4.32
N GLU A 81 2.19 5.85 4.62
CA GLU A 81 2.98 6.31 5.77
C GLU A 81 3.36 7.80 5.60
N ALA A 82 3.89 8.20 4.42
CA ALA A 82 4.24 9.60 4.13
C ALA A 82 3.02 10.53 4.27
N LYS A 83 1.86 10.08 3.79
CA LYS A 83 0.59 10.81 3.86
C LYS A 83 -0.09 10.75 5.24
N GLY A 84 0.48 10.01 6.19
CA GLY A 84 -0.09 9.87 7.53
C GLY A 84 -1.41 9.11 7.59
N ILE A 85 -1.76 8.33 6.56
CA ILE A 85 -3.00 7.54 6.50
C ILE A 85 -2.86 6.24 7.31
N ILE A 86 -1.65 5.68 7.37
CA ILE A 86 -1.34 4.51 8.20
C ILE A 86 -0.16 4.82 9.13
N GLN A 87 -0.15 4.13 10.27
CA GLN A 87 0.90 4.21 11.28
C GLN A 87 1.71 2.93 11.34
N ARG A 88 3.00 3.11 11.61
CA ARG A 88 3.93 2.04 11.98
C ARG A 88 3.97 1.89 13.48
N GLU A 89 3.86 0.66 13.95
CA GLU A 89 4.18 0.30 15.32
C GLU A 89 5.62 -0.23 15.37
N ASN A 90 6.43 0.30 16.29
CA ASN A 90 7.85 -0.06 16.41
C ASN A 90 8.03 -1.43 17.08
N THR A 91 7.59 -2.49 16.40
CA THR A 91 7.66 -3.89 16.83
C THR A 91 8.57 -4.69 15.91
N LYS A 92 8.97 -5.89 16.35
CA LYS A 92 9.71 -6.86 15.53
C LYS A 92 8.90 -8.17 15.49
N PRO A 93 8.30 -8.54 14.34
CA PRO A 93 8.23 -7.83 13.06
C PRO A 93 7.44 -6.51 13.11
N LEU A 94 7.69 -5.61 12.14
CA LEU A 94 6.98 -4.34 11.99
C LEU A 94 5.47 -4.58 11.81
N ARG A 95 4.65 -3.81 12.54
CA ARG A 95 3.19 -3.80 12.40
C ARG A 95 2.67 -2.47 11.84
N LEU A 96 1.54 -2.54 11.14
CA LEU A 96 0.84 -1.46 10.46
C LEU A 96 -0.60 -1.37 10.98
N ARG A 97 -1.11 -0.16 11.15
CA ARG A 97 -2.51 0.12 11.49
C ARG A 97 -2.99 1.41 10.83
N LEU A 98 -4.29 1.63 10.76
CA LEU A 98 -4.85 2.90 10.29
C LEU A 98 -4.51 4.02 11.28
N SER A 99 -4.18 5.20 10.75
CA SER A 99 -4.17 6.44 11.53
C SER A 99 -5.61 6.78 11.91
N LYS A 100 -5.86 7.05 13.19
CA LYS A 100 -7.13 7.61 13.65
C LYS A 100 -7.22 9.08 13.25
#